data_AF-A0A7S3WLR9-F1
#
_entry.id   AF-A0A7S3WLR9-F1
#
_cell.length_a   1.000
_cell.length_b   1.000
_cell.length_c   1.000
_cell.angle_alpha   90.00
_cell.angle_beta   90.00
_cell.angle_gamma   90.00
#
_symmetry.space_group_name_H-M   'P 1'
#
loop_
_entity.id
_entity.type
_entity.pdbx_description
1 polymer ?
#
loop_
_entity_poly.entity_id
_entity_poly.type
_entity_poly.pdbx_seq_one_letter_code
_entity_poly.pdbx_strand_id
1 'polypeptide(L)'
;PSWLEMPHPISVSVRLRPLQPGSEPPRISADTRGVATDHKVFEAVENVVTGSDQEQAYQSIASPLLARLRDGYSCTLLAYGQTGSGKTHTMFGPPGCLTEASLAKSAGATPPTWGIFPRIALELLRNGG
;
A
#
# COMPACT_ATOMS: atom_id res chain seq x y z
N PRO A 1 -8.94 -27.20 -14.26
CA PRO A 1 -7.99 -27.30 -13.12
C PRO A 1 -8.53 -26.41 -11.99
N SER A 2 -8.34 -26.81 -10.73
CA SER A 2 -8.99 -26.20 -9.55
C SER A 2 -8.71 -24.70 -9.34
N TRP A 3 -7.73 -24.12 -10.05
CA TRP A 3 -7.45 -22.69 -10.04
C TRP A 3 -8.44 -21.83 -10.85
N LEU A 4 -9.26 -22.44 -11.73
CA LEU A 4 -10.28 -21.72 -12.51
C LEU A 4 -11.56 -21.42 -11.70
N GLU A 5 -11.73 -22.05 -10.53
CA GLU A 5 -12.99 -22.02 -9.74
C GLU A 5 -12.93 -21.13 -8.49
N MET A 6 -11.80 -20.47 -8.23
CA MET A 6 -11.68 -19.59 -7.07
C MET A 6 -12.07 -18.16 -7.50
N PRO A 7 -13.25 -17.64 -7.13
CA PRO A 7 -13.49 -16.20 -7.25
C PRO A 7 -12.39 -15.52 -6.44
N HIS A 8 -11.68 -14.59 -7.07
CA HIS A 8 -10.73 -13.74 -6.39
C HIS A 8 -11.47 -12.48 -5.97
N PRO A 9 -12.06 -12.43 -4.75
CA PRO A 9 -12.83 -11.28 -4.32
C PRO A 9 -11.94 -10.04 -4.30
N ILE A 10 -12.59 -8.88 -4.45
CA ILE A 10 -11.93 -7.59 -4.26
C ILE A 10 -11.45 -7.52 -2.81
N SER A 11 -10.14 -7.46 -2.60
CA SER A 11 -9.54 -7.23 -1.28
C SER A 11 -9.51 -5.74 -0.97
N VAL A 12 -9.97 -5.34 0.21
CA VAL A 12 -9.94 -3.95 0.67
C VAL A 12 -8.96 -3.83 1.83
N SER A 13 -7.92 -3.01 1.69
CA SER A 13 -7.00 -2.67 2.79
C SER A 13 -7.18 -1.20 3.18
N VAL A 14 -7.09 -0.91 4.47
CA VAL A 14 -7.16 0.45 4.99
C VAL A 14 -5.79 0.88 5.49
N ARG A 15 -5.33 2.05 5.04
CA ARG A 15 -4.11 2.66 5.56
C ARG A 15 -4.43 3.96 6.26
N LEU A 16 -4.12 4.01 7.55
CA LEU A 16 -4.27 5.21 8.36
C LEU A 16 -3.02 6.05 8.27
N ARG A 17 -3.19 7.32 7.87
CA ARG A 17 -2.09 8.27 7.88
C ARG A 17 -1.59 8.48 9.32
N PRO A 18 -0.29 8.70 9.53
CA PRO A 18 0.25 9.08 10.82
C PRO A 18 -0.42 10.34 11.38
N LEU A 19 -0.59 10.37 12.70
CA LEU A 19 -0.98 11.57 13.41
C LEU A 19 0.19 12.57 13.37
N GLN A 20 -0.09 13.82 13.05
CA GLN A 20 0.95 14.84 13.08
C GLN A 20 1.15 15.33 14.51
N PRO A 21 2.40 15.65 14.93
CA PRO A 21 2.64 16.26 16.24
C PRO A 21 1.76 17.49 16.44
N GLY A 22 1.04 17.55 17.56
CA GLY A 22 0.16 18.68 17.89
C GLY A 22 -1.23 18.66 17.22
N SER A 23 -1.56 17.63 16.43
CA SER A 23 -2.93 17.46 15.93
C SER A 23 -3.83 16.77 16.97
N GLU A 24 -5.12 17.10 16.95
CA GLU A 24 -6.12 16.45 17.80
C GLU A 24 -6.13 14.93 17.57
N PRO A 25 -6.37 14.13 18.63
CA PRO A 25 -6.45 12.69 18.49
C PRO A 25 -7.53 12.31 17.47
N PRO A 26 -7.25 11.32 16.61
CA PRO A 26 -8.18 10.94 15.58
C PRO A 26 -9.42 10.30 16.20
N ARG A 27 -10.62 10.63 15.71
CA ARG A 27 -11.91 10.00 16.10
C ARG A 27 -12.11 8.62 15.49
N ILE A 28 -11.00 7.89 15.30
CA ILE A 28 -10.99 6.56 14.74
C ILE A 28 -10.06 5.68 15.59
N SER A 29 -10.45 4.44 15.80
CA SER A 29 -9.59 3.39 16.33
C SER A 29 -9.42 2.29 15.29
N ALA A 30 -8.30 1.59 15.35
CA ALA A 30 -7.96 0.53 14.42
C ALA A 30 -7.29 -0.60 15.16
N ASP A 31 -7.67 -1.83 14.80
CA ASP A 31 -6.94 -3.04 15.16
C ASP A 31 -6.64 -3.84 13.88
N THR A 32 -6.14 -5.07 14.04
CA THR A 32 -5.82 -5.94 12.91
C THR A 32 -7.04 -6.43 12.13
N ARG A 33 -8.26 -6.22 12.62
CA ARG A 33 -9.51 -6.75 12.06
C ARG A 33 -10.41 -5.66 11.48
N GLY A 34 -10.14 -4.39 11.73
CA GLY A 34 -11.00 -3.33 11.23
C GLY A 34 -10.67 -1.93 11.69
N VAL A 35 -11.53 -1.01 11.25
CA VAL A 35 -11.51 0.40 11.67
C VAL A 35 -12.85 0.75 12.27
N ALA A 36 -12.83 1.34 13.46
CA ALA A 36 -14.01 1.84 14.15
C ALA A 36 -13.98 3.37 14.20
N THR A 37 -15.16 3.95 14.05
CA THR A 37 -15.47 5.38 14.23
C THR A 37 -16.46 5.54 15.38
N ASP A 38 -16.73 6.77 15.81
CA ASP A 38 -17.76 7.08 16.82
C ASP A 38 -19.16 6.51 16.48
N HIS A 39 -19.41 6.19 15.21
CA HIS A 39 -20.73 5.81 14.71
C HIS A 39 -20.81 4.41 14.09
N LYS A 40 -19.68 3.81 13.69
CA LYS A 40 -19.66 2.58 12.89
C LYS A 40 -18.32 1.86 12.94
N VAL A 41 -18.38 0.52 12.94
CA VAL A 41 -17.23 -0.39 12.78
C VAL A 41 -17.23 -0.98 11.36
N PHE A 42 -16.04 -1.08 10.78
CA PHE A 42 -15.77 -1.66 9.47
C PHE A 42 -14.82 -2.86 9.63
N GLU A 43 -15.37 -4.09 9.58
CA GLU A 43 -14.66 -5.35 9.90
C GLU A 43 -14.28 -6.18 8.66
N ALA A 44 -14.73 -5.76 7.46
CA ALA A 44 -14.47 -6.47 6.20
C ALA A 44 -13.27 -5.88 5.45
N VAL A 45 -12.10 -5.85 6.11
CA VAL A 45 -10.85 -5.36 5.52
C VAL A 45 -9.77 -6.44 5.64
N GLU A 46 -9.01 -6.62 4.57
CA GLU A 46 -7.91 -7.59 4.50
C GLU A 46 -6.77 -7.19 5.44
N ASN A 47 -6.43 -5.90 5.45
CA ASN A 47 -5.35 -5.36 6.25
C ASN A 47 -5.69 -3.98 6.77
N VAL A 48 -5.22 -3.67 7.98
CA VAL A 48 -5.16 -2.31 8.51
C VAL A 48 -3.71 -1.94 8.74
N VAL A 49 -3.21 -0.97 7.98
CA VAL A 49 -1.84 -0.49 8.05
C VAL A 49 -1.83 0.86 8.77
N THR A 50 -1.10 0.94 9.88
CA THR A 50 -1.00 2.16 10.70
C THR A 50 0.43 2.71 10.67
N GLY A 51 0.57 4.03 10.71
CA GLY A 51 1.88 4.68 10.81
C GLY A 51 2.52 5.01 9.45
N SER A 52 3.80 5.40 9.49
CA SER A 52 4.50 5.99 8.34
C SER A 52 5.24 4.96 7.47
N ASP A 53 5.18 3.68 7.82
CA ASP A 53 5.99 2.66 7.18
C ASP A 53 5.45 2.30 5.79
N GLN A 54 6.25 2.56 4.76
CA GLN A 54 5.93 2.23 3.38
C GLN A 54 6.26 0.78 3.03
N GLU A 55 7.26 0.20 3.70
CA GLU A 55 7.60 -1.20 3.55
C GLU A 55 6.45 -2.06 4.04
N GLN A 56 5.92 -1.76 5.24
CA GLN A 56 4.77 -2.50 5.77
C GLN A 56 3.54 -2.38 4.85
N ALA A 57 3.28 -1.19 4.31
CA ALA A 57 2.20 -0.99 3.34
C ALA A 57 2.41 -1.81 2.06
N TYR A 58 3.64 -1.87 1.55
CA TYR A 58 4.01 -2.69 0.41
C TYR A 58 3.81 -4.18 0.68
N GLN A 59 4.36 -4.70 1.78
CA GLN A 59 4.26 -6.11 2.14
C GLN A 59 2.80 -6.55 2.33
N SER A 60 1.98 -5.73 2.97
CA SER A 60 0.58 -6.08 3.27
C SER A 60 -0.33 -5.99 2.04
N ILE A 61 -0.11 -5.02 1.15
CA ILE A 61 -1.05 -4.70 0.05
C ILE A 61 -0.54 -5.21 -1.30
N ALA A 62 0.73 -4.97 -1.61
CA ALA A 62 1.27 -5.10 -2.96
C ALA A 62 1.99 -6.42 -3.21
N SER A 63 2.66 -6.99 -2.19
CA SER A 63 3.36 -8.27 -2.32
C SER A 63 2.44 -9.42 -2.80
N PRO A 64 1.20 -9.59 -2.27
CA PRO A 64 0.28 -10.59 -2.78
C PRO A 64 -0.15 -10.34 -4.24
N LEU A 65 -0.30 -9.08 -4.63
CA LEU A 65 -0.64 -8.69 -6.01
C LEU A 65 0.53 -8.97 -6.96
N LEU A 66 1.76 -8.75 -6.52
CA LEU A 66 2.96 -9.01 -7.32
C LEU A 66 3.15 -10.51 -7.58
N ALA A 67 2.88 -11.37 -6.58
CA ALA A 67 2.90 -12.83 -6.77
C ALA A 67 1.91 -13.24 -7.87
N ARG A 68 0.68 -12.70 -7.83
CA ARG A 68 -0.33 -12.97 -8.86
C ARG A 68 0.03 -12.40 -10.23
N LEU A 69 0.62 -11.22 -10.27
CA LEU A 69 1.11 -10.63 -11.51
C LEU A 69 2.19 -11.54 -12.16
N ARG A 70 3.07 -12.13 -11.36
CA ARG A 70 4.08 -13.11 -11.82
C ARG A 70 3.46 -14.41 -12.33
N ASP A 71 2.36 -14.85 -11.74
CA ASP A 71 1.59 -16.01 -12.22
C ASP A 71 0.78 -15.71 -13.51
N GLY A 72 0.90 -14.49 -14.07
CA GLY A 72 0.25 -14.08 -15.31
C GLY A 72 -1.15 -13.49 -15.14
N TYR A 73 -1.58 -13.18 -13.91
CA TYR A 73 -2.87 -12.54 -13.66
C TYR A 73 -2.82 -11.02 -13.83
N SER A 74 -3.83 -10.45 -14.48
CA SER A 74 -4.07 -9.01 -14.46
C SER A 74 -4.43 -8.53 -13.05
N CYS A 75 -3.66 -7.61 -12.50
CA CYS A 75 -3.88 -7.03 -11.18
C CYS A 75 -4.23 -5.54 -11.29
N THR A 76 -5.13 -5.05 -10.43
CA THR A 76 -5.49 -3.63 -10.35
C THR A 76 -5.48 -3.19 -8.89
N LEU A 77 -4.71 -2.14 -8.60
CA LEU A 77 -4.63 -1.52 -7.27
C LEU A 77 -5.15 -0.09 -7.35
N LEU A 78 -6.17 0.21 -6.55
CA LEU A 78 -6.77 1.55 -6.46
C LEU A 78 -6.51 2.14 -5.08
N ALA A 79 -6.09 3.40 -5.03
CA ALA A 79 -6.01 4.16 -3.79
C ALA A 79 -7.21 5.11 -3.70
N TYR A 80 -8.03 4.98 -2.67
CA TYR A 80 -9.25 5.77 -2.47
C TYR A 80 -9.22 6.57 -1.16
N GLY A 81 -9.91 7.71 -1.12
CA GLY A 81 -10.02 8.58 0.05
C GLY A 81 -10.03 10.07 -0.31
N GLN A 82 -10.31 10.94 0.67
CA GLN A 82 -10.35 12.39 0.48
C GLN A 82 -8.97 13.02 0.18
N THR A 83 -8.95 14.28 -0.25
CA THR A 83 -7.69 15.04 -0.39
C THR A 83 -6.95 15.12 0.94
N GLY A 84 -5.62 14.98 0.91
CA GLY A 84 -4.78 14.96 2.12
C GLY A 84 -4.78 13.63 2.89
N SER A 85 -5.54 12.60 2.47
CA SER A 85 -5.56 11.30 3.16
C SER A 85 -4.31 10.43 2.97
N GLY A 86 -3.39 10.82 2.08
CA GLY A 86 -2.14 10.09 1.83
C GLY A 86 -2.17 9.10 0.66
N LYS A 87 -3.13 9.20 -0.27
CA LYS A 87 -3.19 8.38 -1.50
C LYS A 87 -1.87 8.44 -2.29
N THR A 88 -1.45 9.64 -2.70
CA THR A 88 -0.20 9.87 -3.46
C THR A 88 1.01 9.39 -2.67
N HIS A 89 1.05 9.69 -1.36
CA HIS A 89 2.12 9.24 -0.48
C HIS A 89 2.21 7.71 -0.45
N THR A 90 1.08 7.00 -0.41
CA THR A 90 1.05 5.53 -0.42
C THR A 90 1.50 4.94 -1.74
N MET A 91 1.01 5.49 -2.85
CA MET A 91 1.32 4.95 -4.16
C MET A 91 2.76 5.23 -4.58
N PHE A 92 3.26 6.45 -4.36
CA PHE A 92 4.53 6.90 -4.93
C PHE A 92 5.60 7.26 -3.90
N GLY A 93 5.20 7.61 -2.67
CA GLY A 93 6.09 8.15 -1.66
C GLY A 93 5.92 9.65 -1.45
N PRO A 94 6.72 10.25 -0.54
CA PRO A 94 6.78 11.70 -0.40
C PRO A 94 7.31 12.37 -1.69
N PRO A 95 7.10 13.68 -1.86
CA PRO A 95 7.63 14.44 -2.98
C PRO A 95 9.13 14.18 -3.19
N GLY A 96 9.54 13.99 -4.46
CA GLY A 96 10.93 13.75 -4.84
C GLY A 96 11.35 12.28 -4.98
N CYS A 97 10.53 11.30 -4.60
CA CYS A 97 10.88 9.87 -4.66
C CYS A 97 10.99 9.29 -6.08
N LEU A 98 10.33 9.90 -7.08
CA LEU A 98 10.33 9.44 -8.49
C LEU A 98 11.13 10.36 -9.41
N THR A 99 12.20 10.95 -8.88
CA THR A 99 13.13 11.77 -9.69
C THR A 99 14.28 10.90 -10.20
N GLU A 100 14.84 11.25 -11.35
CA GLU A 100 16.07 10.61 -11.86
C GLU A 100 17.18 10.64 -10.80
N ALA A 101 17.30 11.76 -10.08
CA ALA A 101 18.23 11.91 -8.97
C ALA A 101 17.97 10.92 -7.83
N SER A 102 16.72 10.67 -7.45
CA SER A 102 16.38 9.68 -6.40
C SER A 102 16.64 8.25 -6.86
N LEU A 103 16.39 7.93 -8.13
CA LEU A 103 16.66 6.60 -8.69
C LEU A 103 18.17 6.35 -8.81
N ALA A 104 18.93 7.33 -9.31
CA ALA A 104 20.39 7.26 -9.41
C ALA A 104 21.03 7.08 -8.02
N LYS A 105 20.55 7.84 -7.02
CA LYS A 105 21.01 7.74 -5.62
C LYS A 105 20.66 6.41 -4.98
N SER A 106 19.58 5.75 -5.40
CA SER A 106 19.22 4.47 -4.81
C SER A 106 20.19 3.36 -5.21
N ALA A 107 21.01 3.56 -6.26
CA ALA A 107 21.98 2.58 -6.76
C ALA A 107 21.36 1.19 -6.97
N GLY A 108 20.10 1.18 -7.43
CA GLY A 108 19.35 -0.05 -7.64
C GLY A 108 18.86 -0.69 -6.35
N ALA A 109 18.96 -0.07 -5.17
CA ALA A 109 18.26 -0.42 -3.93
C ALA A 109 16.86 0.22 -3.87
N THR A 110 16.06 -0.18 -2.88
CA THR A 110 14.70 0.32 -2.66
C THR A 110 14.68 1.22 -1.43
N PRO A 111 14.64 2.56 -1.58
CA PRO A 111 14.61 3.47 -0.44
C PRO A 111 13.37 3.25 0.44
N PRO A 112 13.50 3.32 1.78
CA PRO A 112 12.38 3.09 2.70
C PRO A 112 11.18 4.01 2.48
N THR A 113 11.41 5.23 1.95
CA THR A 113 10.37 6.24 1.73
C THR A 113 9.51 5.99 0.49
N TRP A 114 9.98 5.14 -0.43
CA TRP A 114 9.28 4.88 -1.69
C TRP A 114 7.94 4.21 -1.46
N GLY A 115 6.92 4.64 -2.22
CA GLY A 115 5.59 4.07 -2.17
C GLY A 115 5.50 2.71 -2.88
N ILE A 116 4.27 2.21 -2.99
CA ILE A 116 3.98 0.88 -3.59
C ILE A 116 4.46 0.77 -5.04
N PHE A 117 4.09 1.73 -5.91
CA PHE A 117 4.38 1.66 -7.34
C PHE A 117 5.87 1.51 -7.66
N PRO A 118 6.78 2.39 -7.17
CA PRO A 118 8.19 2.23 -7.50
C PRO A 118 8.83 0.96 -6.91
N ARG A 119 8.28 0.42 -5.81
CA ARG A 119 8.71 -0.87 -5.25
C ARG A 119 8.37 -2.02 -6.19
N ILE A 120 7.12 -2.08 -6.65
CA ILE A 120 6.66 -3.06 -7.65
C ILE A 120 7.52 -2.96 -8.92
N ALA A 121 7.70 -1.74 -9.45
CA ALA A 121 8.45 -1.52 -10.67
C ALA A 121 9.90 -2.01 -10.56
N LEU A 122 10.60 -1.67 -9.47
CA LEU A 122 11.95 -2.17 -9.23
C LEU A 122 11.99 -3.69 -9.08
N GLU A 123 11.04 -4.28 -8.37
CA GLU A 123 11.04 -5.73 -8.16
C GLU A 123 10.76 -6.51 -9.45
N LEU A 124 9.91 -5.98 -10.32
CA LEU A 124 9.68 -6.52 -11.66
C LEU A 124 10.92 -6.39 -12.55
N LEU A 125 11.65 -5.27 -12.47
CA LEU A 125 12.88 -5.09 -13.25
C LEU A 125 14.03 -5.99 -12.77
N ARG A 126 14.16 -6.20 -11.45
CA ARG A 126 15.21 -7.04 -10.88
C ARG A 126 14.97 -8.54 -11.12
N ASN A 127 13.72 -8.96 -11.02
CA ASN A 127 13.33 -10.37 -11.10
C ASN A 127 12.57 -10.68 -12.41
N GLY A 128 12.72 -9.83 -13.43
CA GLY A 128 12.04 -9.91 -14.72
C GLY A 128 12.68 -10.88 -15.70
N GLY A 129 13.26 -11.97 -15.20
CA GLY A 129 13.86 -13.06 -15.97
C GLY A 129 13.31 -14.41 -15.51
#